data_AF-A0A8T4TGA2-F1
#
_entry.id   AF-A0A8T4TGA2-F1
#
_cell.length_a   1.000
_cell.length_b   1.000
_cell.length_c   1.000
_cell.angle_alpha   90.00
_cell.angle_beta   90.00
_cell.angle_gamma   90.00
#
_symmetry.space_group_name_H-M   'P 1'
#
loop_
_entity.id
_entity.type
_entity.pdbx_description
1 polymer ?
#
loop_
_entity_poly.entity_id
_entity_poly.type
_entity_poly.pdbx_seq_one_letter_code
_entity_poly.pdbx_strand_id
1 'polypeptide(L)'
;MKRTKQAKPKKTVTVTIERKILGKAPEKYTFNLDDGRKIQSVLELVDELETMTEDAFKHYVTETENHFANWIEHVFSEKHLAEDLRKVHNKIDAQRTVLKHLVKTLLEEKKK
;
A
#
# COMPACT_ATOMS: atom_id res chain seq x y z
N MET A 1 1.36 11.84 41.43
CA MET A 1 1.97 12.22 40.13
C MET A 1 1.46 11.29 39.03
N LYS A 2 1.48 11.74 37.78
CA LYS A 2 0.44 11.50 36.77
C LYS A 2 0.60 10.20 35.96
N ARG A 3 -0.53 9.48 35.83
CA ARG A 3 -1.05 8.74 34.65
C ARG A 3 -0.31 7.48 34.16
N THR A 4 -0.83 6.34 34.62
CA THR A 4 -0.86 5.07 33.88
C THR A 4 -1.61 5.24 32.55
N LYS A 5 -1.00 4.85 31.41
CA LYS A 5 -1.71 4.73 30.13
C LYS A 5 -1.76 3.27 29.70
N GLN A 6 -2.94 2.71 29.92
CA GLN A 6 -3.39 1.37 29.57
C GLN A 6 -3.24 1.11 28.06
N ALA A 7 -2.60 0.00 27.69
CA ALA A 7 -2.61 -0.56 26.35
C ALA A 7 -4.00 -1.15 26.07
N LYS A 8 -4.71 -0.55 25.11
CA LYS A 8 -6.10 -0.89 24.74
C LYS A 8 -6.12 -1.95 23.60
N PRO A 9 -7.18 -2.77 23.50
CA PRO A 9 -7.14 -4.10 22.90
C PRO A 9 -7.07 -4.07 21.37
N LYS A 10 -6.32 -5.02 20.81
CA LYS A 10 -6.17 -5.28 19.37
C LYS A 10 -7.52 -5.71 18.78
N LYS A 11 -8.28 -4.75 18.24
CA LYS A 11 -9.52 -5.03 17.50
C LYS A 11 -9.14 -5.35 16.06
N THR A 12 -9.15 -6.64 15.73
CA THR A 12 -9.16 -7.15 14.37
C THR A 12 -10.40 -6.61 13.67
N VAL A 13 -10.24 -5.55 12.86
CA VAL A 13 -11.34 -5.00 12.08
C VAL A 13 -11.44 -5.86 10.83
N THR A 14 -12.43 -6.76 10.82
CA THR A 14 -12.95 -7.39 9.61
C THR A 14 -13.53 -6.28 8.73
N VAL A 15 -12.70 -5.70 7.87
CA VAL A 15 -13.17 -4.80 6.83
C VAL A 15 -13.92 -5.69 5.85
N THR A 16 -15.23 -5.52 5.78
CA THR A 16 -16.09 -6.08 4.73
C THR A 16 -15.67 -5.41 3.42
N ILE A 17 -14.62 -5.93 2.79
CA ILE A 17 -14.13 -5.46 1.50
C ILE A 17 -15.09 -6.01 0.46
N GLU A 18 -16.05 -5.19 0.03
CA GLU A 18 -16.65 -5.38 -1.28
C GLU A 18 -15.51 -5.31 -2.29
N ARG A 19 -15.18 -6.47 -2.87
CA ARG A 19 -14.15 -6.66 -3.88
C ARG A 19 -14.36 -5.65 -5.01
N LYS A 20 -13.65 -4.53 -4.95
CA LYS A 20 -13.58 -3.61 -6.09
C LYS A 20 -12.14 -3.15 -6.24
N ILE A 21 -11.32 -4.13 -6.60
CA ILE A 21 -10.05 -4.08 -7.34
C ILE A 21 -8.92 -3.17 -6.86
N LEU A 22 -9.13 -2.34 -5.82
CA LEU A 22 -8.21 -1.63 -4.92
C LEU A 22 -8.98 -0.44 -4.32
N GLY A 23 -9.75 -0.71 -3.26
CA GLY A 23 -10.58 0.30 -2.61
C GLY A 23 -9.80 1.46 -2.00
N LYS A 24 -10.50 2.33 -1.28
CA LYS A 24 -9.87 3.36 -0.44
C LYS A 24 -9.57 2.76 0.92
N ALA A 25 -8.31 2.84 1.34
CA ALA A 25 -7.90 2.61 2.72
C ALA A 25 -8.66 3.60 3.62
N PRO A 26 -9.09 3.16 4.81
CA PRO A 26 -9.62 4.06 5.83
C PRO A 26 -8.59 5.14 6.17
N GLU A 27 -9.03 6.35 6.55
CA GLU A 27 -8.15 7.47 6.91
C GLU A 27 -7.08 7.11 7.97
N LYS A 28 -7.39 6.15 8.85
CA LYS A 28 -6.47 5.63 9.86
C LYS A 28 -5.31 4.78 9.32
N TYR A 29 -5.43 4.29 8.08
CA TYR A 29 -4.45 3.44 7.41
C TYR A 29 -3.92 4.10 6.13
N THR A 30 -4.09 5.42 5.97
CA THR A 30 -3.45 6.15 4.87
C THR A 30 -1.95 6.14 5.05
N PHE A 31 -1.23 6.02 3.94
CA PHE A 31 0.21 6.16 3.94
C PHE A 31 0.57 7.65 3.89
N ASN A 32 1.30 8.14 4.90
CA ASN A 32 1.74 9.53 4.93
C ASN A 32 3.14 9.62 4.34
N LEU A 33 3.29 10.45 3.30
CA LEU A 33 4.57 10.79 2.71
C LEU A 33 5.22 11.93 3.49
N ASP A 34 6.54 12.06 3.37
CA ASP A 34 7.31 13.10 4.06
C ASP A 34 6.95 14.50 3.56
N ASP A 35 6.51 14.60 2.30
CA ASP A 35 5.97 15.82 1.66
C ASP A 35 4.61 16.29 2.25
N GLY A 36 4.06 15.53 3.21
CA GLY A 36 2.75 15.82 3.83
C GLY A 36 1.55 15.30 3.02
N ARG A 37 1.79 14.72 1.84
CA ARG A 37 0.78 14.03 1.03
C ARG A 37 0.36 12.71 1.67
N LYS A 38 -0.87 12.30 1.40
CA LYS A 38 -1.44 11.06 1.95
C LYS A 38 -2.00 10.20 0.84
N ILE A 39 -1.60 8.94 0.84
CA ILE A 39 -2.07 7.94 -0.10
C ILE A 39 -3.12 7.10 0.61
N GLN A 40 -4.34 7.07 0.07
CA GLN A 40 -5.43 6.27 0.58
C GLN A 40 -5.70 5.06 -0.32
N SER A 41 -5.31 5.06 -1.59
CA SER A 41 -5.55 3.93 -2.49
C SER A 41 -4.28 3.53 -3.23
N VAL A 42 -4.23 2.29 -3.70
CA VAL A 42 -3.10 1.80 -4.52
C VAL A 42 -3.06 2.48 -5.90
N LEU A 43 -4.18 3.02 -6.39
CA LEU A 43 -4.17 3.90 -7.56
C LEU A 43 -3.41 5.21 -7.30
N GLU A 44 -3.64 5.83 -6.13
CA GLU A 44 -2.88 7.02 -5.73
C GLU A 44 -1.41 6.69 -5.50
N LEU A 45 -1.09 5.46 -5.05
CA LEU A 45 0.30 5.01 -4.97
C LEU A 45 0.95 4.98 -6.35
N VAL A 46 0.26 4.51 -7.39
CA VAL A 46 0.79 4.50 -8.77
C VAL A 46 1.08 5.91 -9.26
N ASP A 47 0.16 6.84 -9.00
CA ASP A 47 0.29 8.26 -9.38
C ASP A 47 1.44 8.94 -8.63
N GLU A 48 1.56 8.68 -7.33
CA GLU A 48 2.70 9.14 -6.53
C GLU A 48 4.01 8.48 -6.97
N LEU A 49 4.03 7.20 -7.35
CA LEU A 49 5.24 6.54 -7.87
C LEU A 49 5.71 7.15 -9.20
N GLU A 50 4.80 7.68 -10.01
CA GLU A 50 5.10 8.38 -11.25
C GLU A 50 5.69 9.77 -10.99
N THR A 51 5.08 10.53 -10.08
CA THR A 51 5.46 11.92 -9.79
C THR A 51 6.60 12.04 -8.79
N MET A 52 6.83 11.03 -7.94
CA MET A 52 7.89 11.06 -6.94
C MET A 52 9.29 10.96 -7.55
N THR A 53 10.22 11.63 -6.88
CA THR A 53 11.64 11.53 -7.19
C THR A 53 12.20 10.18 -6.74
N GLU A 54 13.27 9.73 -7.38
CA GLU A 54 13.94 8.48 -6.98
C GLU A 54 14.52 8.57 -5.57
N ASP A 55 14.91 9.77 -5.12
CA ASP A 55 15.39 10.00 -3.77
C ASP A 55 14.26 9.72 -2.75
N ALA A 56 13.09 10.34 -2.94
CA ALA A 56 11.89 10.11 -2.13
C ALA A 56 11.52 8.63 -2.05
N PHE A 57 11.56 7.92 -3.19
CA PHE A 57 11.27 6.49 -3.26
C PHE A 57 12.23 5.66 -2.40
N LYS A 58 13.53 5.97 -2.42
CA LYS A 58 14.56 5.24 -1.66
C LYS A 58 14.43 5.39 -0.14
N HIS A 59 13.73 6.42 0.35
CA HIS A 59 13.40 6.53 1.78
C HIS A 59 12.39 5.47 2.23
N TYR A 60 11.53 4.99 1.32
CA TYR A 60 10.50 3.99 1.61
C TYR A 60 10.86 2.59 1.12
N VAL A 61 11.73 2.50 0.12
CA VAL A 61 12.14 1.24 -0.49
C VAL A 61 13.66 1.14 -0.43
N THR A 62 14.10 0.24 0.45
CA THR A 62 15.50 -0.13 0.64
C THR A 62 15.72 -1.57 0.16
N GLU A 63 16.98 -2.03 0.14
CA GLU A 63 17.30 -3.42 -0.24
C GLU A 63 16.73 -4.47 0.73
N THR A 64 16.39 -4.07 1.95
CA THR A 64 15.90 -4.97 3.00
C THR A 64 14.42 -4.77 3.32
N GLU A 65 13.90 -3.56 3.15
CA GLU A 65 12.53 -3.22 3.53
C GLU A 65 11.83 -2.35 2.48
N ASN A 66 10.60 -2.73 2.14
CA ASN A 66 9.72 -1.96 1.28
C ASN A 66 8.44 -1.59 2.05
N HIS A 67 8.33 -0.31 2.43
CA HIS A 67 7.22 0.20 3.22
C HIS A 67 5.89 0.15 2.43
N PHE A 68 5.94 0.33 1.11
CA PHE A 68 4.75 0.21 0.25
C PHE A 68 4.21 -1.21 0.22
N ALA A 69 5.09 -2.21 0.14
CA ALA A 69 4.70 -3.60 0.19
C ALA A 69 4.04 -3.97 1.53
N ASN A 70 4.62 -3.52 2.64
CA ASN A 70 4.05 -3.73 3.98
C ASN A 70 2.66 -3.06 4.10
N TRP A 71 2.51 -1.84 3.59
CA TRP A 71 1.22 -1.16 3.55
C TRP A 71 0.18 -1.94 2.74
N ILE A 72 0.55 -2.39 1.54
CA ILE A 72 -0.35 -3.17 0.67
C ILE A 72 -0.78 -4.49 1.32
N GLU A 73 0.17 -5.20 1.93
CA GLU A 73 -0.10 -6.45 2.63
C GLU A 73 -1.01 -6.26 3.85
N HIS A 74 -0.75 -5.25 4.66
CA HIS A 74 -1.48 -5.06 5.92
C HIS A 74 -2.84 -4.37 5.74
N VAL A 75 -2.95 -3.45 4.78
CA VAL A 75 -4.16 -2.64 4.57
C VAL A 75 -5.10 -3.28 3.57
N PHE A 76 -4.56 -3.82 2.47
CA PHE A 76 -5.35 -4.41 1.40
C PHE A 76 -5.36 -5.94 1.44
N SER A 77 -4.59 -6.57 2.33
CA SER A 77 -4.44 -8.04 2.41
C SER A 77 -3.93 -8.67 1.11
N GLU A 78 -3.29 -7.88 0.25
CA GLU A 78 -2.78 -8.27 -1.06
C GLU A 78 -1.34 -8.78 -0.95
N LYS A 79 -1.19 -9.97 -0.37
CA LYS A 79 0.12 -10.61 -0.14
C LYS A 79 0.92 -10.81 -1.42
N HIS A 80 0.26 -11.28 -2.48
CA HIS A 80 0.95 -11.57 -3.75
C HIS A 80 1.54 -10.30 -4.38
N LEU A 81 0.82 -9.18 -4.34
CA LEU A 81 1.34 -7.90 -4.82
C LEU A 81 2.47 -7.39 -3.91
N ALA A 82 2.32 -7.53 -2.60
CA ALA A 82 3.34 -7.12 -1.65
C ALA A 82 4.65 -7.91 -1.82
N GLU A 83 4.58 -9.23 -2.00
CA GLU A 83 5.77 -10.06 -2.27
C GLU A 83 6.47 -9.66 -3.57
N ASP A 84 5.71 -9.35 -4.62
CA ASP A 84 6.26 -8.91 -5.90
C ASP A 84 6.94 -7.53 -5.74
N LEU A 85 6.30 -6.60 -5.00
CA LEU A 85 6.87 -5.30 -4.69
C LEU A 85 8.13 -5.36 -3.82
N ARG A 86 8.23 -6.31 -2.89
CA ARG A 86 9.45 -6.51 -2.07
C ARG A 86 10.67 -6.89 -2.91
N LYS A 87 10.47 -7.49 -4.08
CA LYS A 87 11.56 -7.85 -5.00
C LYS A 87 12.02 -6.68 -5.86
N VAL A 88 11.26 -5.59 -5.85
CA VAL A 88 11.47 -4.46 -6.74
C VAL A 88 12.08 -3.29 -5.98
N HIS A 89 13.18 -2.78 -6.53
CA HIS A 89 13.98 -1.71 -5.94
C HIS A 89 13.97 -0.42 -6.79
N ASN A 90 13.15 -0.38 -7.83
CA ASN A 90 13.03 0.73 -8.75
C ASN A 90 11.57 1.19 -8.80
N LYS A 91 11.35 2.51 -8.78
CA LYS A 91 10.01 3.10 -8.83
C LYS A 91 9.23 2.67 -10.08
N ILE A 92 9.90 2.60 -11.24
CA ILE A 92 9.24 2.25 -12.51
C ILE A 92 8.78 0.80 -12.47
N ASP A 93 9.64 -0.10 -12.01
CA ASP A 93 9.29 -1.50 -11.85
C ASP A 93 8.19 -1.68 -10.81
N ALA A 94 8.21 -0.90 -9.71
CA ALA A 94 7.21 -0.98 -8.65
C ALA A 94 5.85 -0.55 -9.20
N GLN A 95 5.82 0.56 -9.93
CA GLN A 95 4.64 1.06 -10.64
C GLN A 95 4.09 0.02 -11.63
N ARG A 96 4.97 -0.58 -12.45
CA ARG A 96 4.59 -1.63 -13.41
C ARG A 96 4.03 -2.87 -12.73
N THR A 97 4.63 -3.31 -11.64
CA THR A 97 4.16 -4.45 -10.86
C THR A 97 2.77 -4.20 -10.30
N VAL A 98 2.53 -3.03 -9.72
CA VAL A 98 1.21 -2.62 -9.20
C VAL A 98 0.17 -2.54 -10.32
N LEU A 99 0.50 -1.87 -11.43
CA LEU A 99 -0.39 -1.74 -12.59
C LEU A 99 -0.73 -3.11 -13.22
N LYS A 100 0.27 -3.98 -13.38
CA LYS A 100 0.08 -5.33 -13.90
C LYS A 100 -0.89 -6.12 -13.02
N HIS A 101 -0.75 -6.02 -11.70
CA HIS A 101 -1.64 -6.69 -10.75
C HIS A 101 -3.07 -6.13 -10.77
N LEU A 102 -3.20 -4.80 -10.87
CA LEU A 102 -4.47 -4.10 -11.08
C LEU A 102 -5.20 -4.61 -12.32
N VAL A 103 -4.52 -4.60 -13.47
CA VAL A 103 -5.09 -5.05 -14.75
C VAL A 103 -5.46 -6.52 -14.70
N LYS A 104 -4.59 -7.37 -14.13
CA LYS A 104 -4.89 -8.80 -13.95
C LYS A 104 -6.16 -9.00 -13.13
N THR A 105 -6.29 -8.31 -12.01
CA THR A 105 -7.49 -8.38 -11.16
C THR A 105 -8.74 -7.92 -11.90
N LEU A 106 -8.65 -6.83 -12.67
CA LEU A 106 -9.76 -6.30 -13.49
C LEU A 106 -10.20 -7.28 -14.60
N LEU A 107 -9.25 -7.96 -15.24
CA LEU A 107 -9.55 -8.94 -16.29
C LEU A 107 -10.24 -10.19 -15.74
N GLU A 108 -9.86 -10.64 -14.54
CA GLU A 108 -10.46 -11.81 -13.91
C GLU A 108 -11.88 -11.52 -13.41
N GLU A 109 -12.16 -10.30 -12.92
CA GLU A 109 -13.51 -9.88 -12.52
C GLU A 109 -14.49 -9.82 -13.71
N LYS A 110 -14.02 -9.40 -14.90
CA LYS A 110 -14.87 -9.36 -16.12
C LYS A 110 -15.20 -10.73 -16.70
N LYS A 111 -14.45 -11.77 -16.34
CA LYS A 111 -14.72 -13.16 -16.76
C LYS A 111 -15.74 -13.87 -15.87
N LYS A 112 -16.18 -13.22 -14.80
CA LYS A 112 -17.09 -13.76 -13.79
C LYS A 112 -18.51 -13.24 -13.99
#